data_AF-A0A2H9L1Q8-F1
#
_entry.id   AF-A0A2H9L1Q8-F1
#
_cell.length_a   1.000
_cell.length_b   1.000
_cell.length_c   1.000
_cell.angle_alpha   90.00
_cell.angle_beta   90.00
_cell.angle_gamma   90.00
#
_symmetry.space_group_name_H-M   'P 1'
#
loop_
_entity.id
_entity.type
_entity.pdbx_description
1 polymer ?
#
loop_
_entity_poly.entity_id
_entity_poly.type
_entity_poly.pdbx_seq_one_letter_code
_entity_poly.pdbx_strand_id
1 'polypeptide(L)'
;MGKYGEFIAIKEFKAHAFRVGERGGNLTSYDFIVNNQKIEVRTSELKHERAFPNDISAWGWKLQTRDRKGREKPIGYDFIVLVQLLEPWNKYALYLFSKSEIEKMPATYFRGYQSVARVLYLFKNRKHLENAIKSESKRKRNEKMITRAVLDFNKNPKKHLLHWQRVRRDMTP
;
A
#
# COMPACT_ATOMS: atom_id res chain seq x y z
N MET A 1 -10.33 10.87 -0.35
CA MET A 1 -9.97 9.53 -0.86
C MET A 1 -9.81 8.48 0.24
N GLY A 2 -9.05 8.72 1.32
CA GLY A 2 -8.84 7.71 2.38
C GLY A 2 -10.13 7.08 2.93
N LYS A 3 -11.09 7.91 3.38
CA LYS A 3 -12.41 7.46 3.83
C LYS A 3 -13.20 6.65 2.79
N TYR A 4 -12.98 6.92 1.49
CA TYR A 4 -13.67 6.20 0.42
C TYR A 4 -13.10 4.78 0.26
N GLY A 5 -11.77 4.62 0.32
CA GLY A 5 -11.18 3.28 0.31
C GLY A 5 -11.47 2.49 1.58
N GLU A 6 -11.52 3.15 2.74
CA GLU A 6 -11.98 2.53 3.99
C GLU A 6 -13.40 1.99 3.84
N PHE A 7 -14.33 2.80 3.31
CA PHE A 7 -15.69 2.36 3.01
C PHE A 7 -15.73 1.16 2.05
N ILE A 8 -14.94 1.19 0.96
CA ILE A 8 -14.83 0.05 0.03
C ILE A 8 -14.38 -1.22 0.78
N ALA A 9 -13.29 -1.13 1.54
CA ALA A 9 -12.76 -2.28 2.27
C ALA A 9 -13.79 -2.83 3.27
N ILE A 10 -14.39 -1.98 4.11
CA ILE A 10 -15.40 -2.41 5.08
C ILE A 10 -16.59 -3.09 4.39
N LYS A 11 -17.08 -2.50 3.29
CA LYS A 11 -18.18 -3.07 2.50
C LYS A 11 -17.84 -4.47 1.99
N GLU A 12 -16.65 -4.65 1.44
CA GLU A 12 -16.15 -5.94 0.93
C GLU A 12 -16.03 -6.98 2.05
N PHE A 13 -15.43 -6.64 3.19
CA PHE A 13 -15.33 -7.56 4.33
C PHE A 13 -16.72 -7.97 4.86
N LYS A 14 -17.65 -7.04 5.00
CA LYS A 14 -19.04 -7.34 5.42
C LYS A 14 -19.77 -8.23 4.41
N ALA A 15 -19.61 -7.96 3.12
CA ALA A 15 -20.21 -8.77 2.04
C ALA A 15 -19.72 -10.23 2.07
N HIS A 16 -18.52 -10.47 2.61
CA HIS A 16 -17.94 -11.81 2.78
C HIS A 16 -18.09 -12.37 4.21
N ALA A 17 -19.08 -11.88 4.95
CA ALA A 17 -19.49 -12.35 6.28
C ALA A 17 -18.45 -12.19 7.40
N PHE A 18 -17.50 -11.25 7.25
CA PHE A 18 -16.61 -10.89 8.35
C PHE A 18 -17.27 -9.89 9.30
N ARG A 19 -17.09 -10.10 10.60
CA ARG A 19 -17.46 -9.11 11.61
C ARG A 19 -16.43 -7.99 11.60
N VAL A 20 -16.86 -6.81 11.18
CA VAL A 20 -16.05 -5.59 11.19
C VAL A 20 -16.36 -4.80 12.46
N GLY A 21 -15.36 -4.61 13.31
CA GLY A 21 -15.42 -3.70 14.45
C GLY A 21 -14.89 -2.31 14.08
N GLU A 22 -15.43 -1.28 14.73
CA GLU A 22 -14.97 0.10 14.53
C GLU A 22 -13.65 0.39 15.26
N ARG A 23 -12.97 1.45 14.81
CA ARG A 23 -11.72 1.95 15.35
C ARG A 23 -11.86 2.40 16.81
N GLY A 24 -10.84 2.12 17.63
CA GLY A 24 -10.67 2.75 18.94
C GLY A 24 -10.11 4.18 18.83
N GLY A 25 -10.90 5.14 18.34
CA GLY A 25 -10.57 6.57 18.39
C GLY A 25 -9.43 7.09 17.49
N ASN A 26 -9.26 8.41 17.45
CA ASN A 26 -8.44 9.16 16.47
C ASN A 26 -6.92 8.95 16.53
N LEU A 27 -6.40 8.17 17.49
CA LEU A 27 -4.97 7.98 17.74
C LEU A 27 -4.42 6.62 17.30
N THR A 28 -5.26 5.70 16.82
CA THR A 28 -4.78 4.37 16.40
C THR A 28 -4.17 4.37 15.00
N SER A 29 -3.25 3.45 14.76
CA SER A 29 -2.48 3.26 13.52
C SER A 29 -3.14 2.28 12.53
N TYR A 30 -4.48 2.16 12.59
CA TYR A 30 -5.30 1.27 11.78
C TYR A 30 -6.72 1.87 11.65
N ASP A 31 -7.45 1.46 10.62
CA ASP A 31 -8.76 2.01 10.27
C ASP A 31 -9.92 1.19 10.85
N PHE A 32 -9.85 -0.15 10.86
CA PHE A 32 -10.88 -1.01 11.45
C PHE A 32 -10.32 -2.34 11.95
N ILE A 33 -11.16 -3.15 12.62
CA ILE A 33 -10.80 -4.47 13.12
C ILE A 33 -11.64 -5.56 12.44
N VAL A 34 -11.01 -6.67 12.08
CA VAL A 34 -11.69 -7.90 11.63
C VAL A 34 -11.14 -9.07 12.43
N ASN A 35 -12.01 -9.80 13.15
CA ASN A 35 -11.61 -10.97 13.94
C ASN A 35 -10.37 -10.70 14.83
N ASN A 36 -10.38 -9.59 15.59
CA ASN A 36 -9.26 -9.09 16.42
C ASN A 36 -7.99 -8.66 15.66
N GLN A 37 -7.96 -8.72 14.34
CA GLN A 37 -6.86 -8.21 13.51
C GLN A 37 -7.08 -6.74 13.15
N LYS A 38 -6.05 -5.92 13.35
CA LYS A 38 -6.05 -4.49 12.99
C LYS A 38 -5.78 -4.32 11.51
N ILE A 39 -6.68 -3.66 10.81
CA ILE A 39 -6.61 -3.44 9.36
C ILE A 39 -6.37 -1.95 9.07
N GLU A 40 -5.30 -1.65 8.36
CA GLU A 40 -5.03 -0.34 7.76
C GLU A 40 -5.49 -0.33 6.30
N VAL A 41 -6.02 0.79 5.82
CA VAL A 41 -6.39 0.98 4.42
C VAL A 41 -5.60 2.12 3.80
N ARG A 42 -5.00 1.85 2.64
CA ARG A 42 -4.37 2.88 1.82
C ARG A 42 -4.99 2.91 0.44
N THR A 43 -5.46 4.07 0.04
CA THR A 43 -6.13 4.28 -1.26
C THR A 43 -5.21 5.06 -2.19
N SER A 44 -5.13 4.62 -3.44
CA SER A 44 -4.49 5.39 -4.51
C SER A 44 -5.35 5.33 -5.76
N GLU A 45 -5.34 6.42 -6.51
CA GLU A 45 -5.73 6.48 -7.92
C GLU A 45 -4.48 6.48 -8.81
N LEU A 46 -4.70 6.37 -10.12
CA LEU A 46 -3.62 6.47 -11.09
C LEU A 46 -3.24 7.93 -11.26
N LYS A 47 -1.98 8.27 -10.98
CA LYS A 47 -1.51 9.66 -11.09
C LYS A 47 -0.02 9.73 -11.41
N HIS A 48 0.42 10.94 -11.74
CA HIS A 48 1.84 11.27 -11.79
C HIS A 48 2.36 11.45 -10.37
N GLU A 49 3.24 10.55 -9.97
CA GLU A 49 3.85 10.58 -8.65
C GLU A 49 5.01 11.58 -8.67
N ARG A 50 5.10 12.45 -7.65
CA ARG A 50 6.23 13.41 -7.50
C ARG A 50 7.59 12.71 -7.49
N ALA A 51 7.59 11.43 -7.14
CA ALA A 51 8.76 10.58 -7.16
C ALA A 51 9.22 10.19 -8.57
N PHE A 52 8.54 10.57 -9.65
CA PHE A 52 8.94 10.26 -11.03
C PHE A 52 8.67 11.45 -11.97
N PRO A 53 9.34 11.50 -13.14
CA PRO A 53 8.96 12.42 -14.22
C PRO A 53 7.47 12.33 -14.62
N ASN A 54 6.94 13.41 -15.20
CA ASN A 54 5.51 13.56 -15.53
C ASN A 54 4.98 12.58 -16.60
N ASP A 55 5.84 11.83 -17.30
CA ASP A 55 5.41 10.79 -18.24
C ASP A 55 5.16 9.43 -17.56
N ILE A 56 5.41 9.33 -16.25
CA ILE A 56 5.26 8.11 -15.48
C ILE A 56 4.01 8.19 -14.60
N SER A 57 3.11 7.21 -14.76
CA SER A 57 1.90 7.09 -13.97
C SER A 57 1.89 5.79 -13.18
N ALA A 58 1.53 5.90 -11.90
CA ALA A 58 1.47 4.78 -10.98
C ALA A 58 0.38 4.98 -9.93
N TRP A 59 -0.05 3.89 -9.32
CA TRP A 59 -0.67 3.89 -8.00
C TRP A 59 0.43 3.79 -6.95
N GLY A 60 0.38 4.63 -5.92
CA GLY A 60 1.41 4.72 -4.89
C GLY A 60 0.81 4.67 -3.49
N TRP A 61 1.30 3.74 -2.65
CA TRP A 61 0.84 3.58 -1.28
C TRP A 61 1.98 3.68 -0.29
N LYS A 62 1.87 4.64 0.64
CA LYS A 62 2.75 4.71 1.81
C LYS A 62 2.38 3.58 2.76
N LEU A 63 3.34 2.70 3.03
CA LEU A 63 3.14 1.53 3.89
C LEU A 63 3.61 1.81 5.32
N GLN A 64 4.68 2.58 5.48
CA GLN A 64 5.24 2.90 6.78
C GLN A 64 5.78 4.32 6.82
N THR A 65 5.72 4.93 7.99
CA THR A 65 6.10 6.32 8.23
C THR A 65 7.41 6.39 9.04
N ARG A 66 8.23 7.42 8.80
CA ARG A 66 9.39 7.77 9.64
C ARG A 66 8.99 8.76 10.74
N ASP A 67 9.69 8.73 11.88
CA ASP A 67 9.59 9.77 12.89
C ASP A 67 10.37 11.04 12.47
N ARG A 68 10.30 12.09 13.30
CA ARG A 68 11.01 13.36 13.05
C ARG A 68 12.54 13.22 13.03
N LYS A 69 13.07 12.12 13.59
CA LYS A 69 14.50 11.78 13.60
C LYS A 69 14.88 10.86 12.42
N GLY A 70 13.96 10.60 11.49
CA GLY A 70 14.19 9.75 10.32
C GLY A 70 14.13 8.24 10.60
N ARG A 71 13.78 7.82 11.82
CA ARG A 71 13.68 6.40 12.21
C ARG A 71 12.34 5.83 11.80
N GLU A 72 12.30 4.55 11.45
CA GLU A 72 11.07 3.88 11.06
C GLU A 72 10.12 3.75 12.26
N LYS A 73 8.88 4.24 12.15
CA LYS A 73 7.88 4.04 13.20
C LYS A 73 7.39 2.60 13.19
N PRO A 74 7.11 1.98 14.36
CA PRO A 74 6.50 0.67 14.42
C PRO A 74 5.19 0.61 13.61
N ILE A 75 4.99 -0.50 12.90
CA ILE A 75 3.73 -0.81 12.23
C ILE A 75 2.72 -1.27 13.30
N GLY A 76 1.61 -0.54 13.42
CA GLY A 76 0.57 -0.83 14.41
C GLY A 76 -0.75 -1.32 13.81
N TYR A 77 -0.66 -1.94 12.63
CA TYR A 77 -1.70 -2.75 12.02
C TYR A 77 -1.16 -4.18 11.81
N ASP A 78 -2.04 -5.18 11.76
CA ASP A 78 -1.67 -6.57 11.50
C ASP A 78 -1.70 -6.87 10.00
N PHE A 79 -2.63 -6.22 9.30
CA PHE A 79 -2.74 -6.26 7.84
C PHE A 79 -2.99 -4.87 7.27
N ILE A 80 -2.61 -4.70 6.00
CA ILE A 80 -2.90 -3.51 5.22
C ILE A 80 -3.59 -3.89 3.91
N VAL A 81 -4.70 -3.19 3.63
CA VAL A 81 -5.43 -3.27 2.36
C VAL A 81 -5.03 -2.10 1.49
N LEU A 82 -4.49 -2.39 0.31
CA LEU A 82 -4.21 -1.38 -0.70
C LEU A 82 -5.38 -1.34 -1.69
N VAL A 83 -6.07 -0.22 -1.73
CA VAL A 83 -7.17 0.04 -2.65
C VAL A 83 -6.60 0.73 -3.88
N GLN A 84 -6.67 0.04 -5.02
CA GLN A 84 -6.39 0.60 -6.34
C GLN A 84 -7.71 1.09 -6.94
N LEU A 85 -7.91 2.40 -6.99
CA LEU A 85 -9.03 3.00 -7.72
C LEU A 85 -8.71 3.02 -9.22
N LEU A 86 -9.60 2.44 -10.01
CA LEU A 86 -9.55 2.49 -11.46
C LEU A 86 -10.50 3.59 -11.94
N GLU A 87 -10.41 3.97 -13.22
CA GLU A 87 -11.43 4.82 -13.83
C GLU A 87 -12.47 3.95 -14.56
N PRO A 88 -13.77 4.17 -14.34
CA PRO A 88 -14.37 5.06 -13.32
C PRO A 88 -14.16 4.55 -11.88
N TRP A 89 -14.16 5.44 -10.88
CA TRP A 89 -13.81 5.15 -9.47
C TRP A 89 -14.70 4.10 -8.76
N ASN A 90 -15.77 3.64 -9.41
CA ASN A 90 -16.57 2.49 -8.96
C ASN A 90 -15.91 1.14 -9.29
N LYS A 91 -14.83 1.12 -10.10
CA LYS A 91 -13.99 -0.05 -10.34
C LYS A 91 -12.75 0.03 -9.46
N TYR A 92 -12.44 -1.06 -8.77
CA TYR A 92 -11.27 -1.13 -7.91
C TYR A 92 -10.67 -2.53 -7.87
N ALA A 93 -9.41 -2.60 -7.44
CA ALA A 93 -8.77 -3.83 -6.98
C ALA A 93 -8.30 -3.66 -5.55
N LEU A 94 -8.37 -4.74 -4.78
CA LEU A 94 -7.89 -4.80 -3.40
C LEU A 94 -6.68 -5.71 -3.32
N TYR A 95 -5.61 -5.22 -2.70
CA TYR A 95 -4.43 -6.02 -2.38
C TYR A 95 -4.27 -6.13 -0.87
N LEU A 96 -3.81 -7.28 -0.39
CA LEU A 96 -3.64 -7.55 1.02
C LEU A 96 -2.20 -7.96 1.34
N PHE A 97 -1.62 -7.29 2.33
CA PHE A 97 -0.32 -7.62 2.88
C PHE A 97 -0.41 -7.76 4.40
N SER A 98 0.27 -8.75 4.96
CA SER A 98 0.49 -8.83 6.40
C SER A 98 1.57 -7.84 6.84
N LYS A 99 1.58 -7.51 8.13
CA LYS A 99 2.64 -6.73 8.76
C LYS A 99 4.02 -7.29 8.46
N SER A 100 4.20 -8.61 8.58
CA SER A 100 5.50 -9.26 8.34
C SER A 100 5.95 -9.19 6.89
N GLU A 101 5.02 -9.19 5.93
CA GLU A 101 5.34 -8.94 4.52
C GLU A 101 5.86 -7.51 4.32
N ILE A 102 5.24 -6.51 4.95
CA ILE A 102 5.68 -5.11 4.88
C ILE A 102 7.04 -4.91 5.55
N GLU A 103 7.25 -5.47 6.75
CA GLU A 103 8.51 -5.32 7.50
C GLU A 103 9.73 -5.84 6.71
N LYS A 104 9.53 -6.91 5.93
CA LYS A 104 10.55 -7.49 5.03
C LYS A 104 10.84 -6.65 3.78
N MET A 105 9.98 -5.69 3.43
CA MET A 105 10.23 -4.83 2.27
C MET A 105 11.40 -3.89 2.56
N PRO A 106 12.29 -3.63 1.59
CA PRO A 106 13.34 -2.65 1.76
C PRO A 106 12.76 -1.26 2.04
N ALA A 107 13.41 -0.53 2.96
CA ALA A 107 13.10 0.87 3.18
C ALA A 107 13.33 1.69 1.91
N THR A 108 12.50 2.69 1.70
CA THR A 108 12.67 3.69 0.67
C THR A 108 13.26 4.95 1.25
N TYR A 109 13.99 5.66 0.39
CA TYR A 109 14.52 6.97 0.72
C TYR A 109 14.38 7.86 -0.50
N PHE A 110 13.66 8.96 -0.33
CA PHE A 110 13.53 9.99 -1.34
C PHE A 110 13.41 11.32 -0.63
N ARG A 111 14.25 12.29 -1.03
CA ARG A 111 14.36 13.58 -0.34
C ARG A 111 13.03 14.34 -0.30
N GLY A 112 12.18 14.16 -1.31
CA GLY A 112 10.83 14.77 -1.35
C GLY A 112 9.83 14.15 -0.38
N TYR A 113 10.11 12.97 0.20
CA TYR A 113 9.21 12.21 1.06
C TYR A 113 9.90 11.79 2.38
N GLN A 114 10.35 12.78 3.16
CA GLN A 114 11.09 12.54 4.41
C GLN A 114 10.34 11.72 5.47
N SER A 115 9.00 11.75 5.44
CA SER A 115 8.15 11.01 6.37
C SER A 115 7.87 9.57 5.90
N VAL A 116 8.34 9.14 4.73
CA VAL A 116 8.06 7.80 4.19
C VAL A 116 9.23 6.86 4.52
N ALA A 117 8.92 5.75 5.20
CA ALA A 117 9.88 4.68 5.46
C ALA A 117 9.80 3.59 4.39
N ARG A 118 8.59 3.21 3.98
CA ARG A 118 8.31 2.22 2.94
C ARG A 118 7.14 2.69 2.08
N VAL A 119 7.27 2.51 0.78
CA VAL A 119 6.24 2.77 -0.23
C VAL A 119 6.21 1.63 -1.23
N LEU A 120 5.04 1.35 -1.75
CA LEU A 120 4.85 0.40 -2.85
C LEU A 120 4.20 1.13 -4.02
N TYR A 121 4.67 0.82 -5.23
CA TYR A 121 4.14 1.36 -6.47
C TYR A 121 3.64 0.24 -7.37
N LEU A 122 2.49 0.46 -8.01
CA LEU A 122 2.01 -0.31 -9.15
C LEU A 122 1.97 0.60 -10.37
N PHE A 123 2.74 0.30 -11.41
CA PHE A 123 2.78 1.11 -12.62
C PHE A 123 1.65 0.72 -13.55
N LYS A 124 1.15 1.71 -14.32
CA LYS A 124 0.06 1.51 -15.30
C LYS A 124 0.34 0.34 -16.26
N ASN A 125 1.59 0.21 -16.69
CA ASN A 125 2.07 -0.87 -17.55
C ASN A 125 3.60 -0.98 -17.46
N ARG A 126 4.14 -1.99 -18.17
CA ARG A 126 5.59 -2.26 -18.24
C ARG A 126 6.41 -1.07 -18.71
N LYS A 127 5.92 -0.29 -19.68
CA LYS A 127 6.62 0.91 -20.19
C LYS A 127 6.83 1.95 -19.09
N HIS A 128 5.81 2.23 -18.28
CA HIS A 128 5.95 3.16 -17.15
C HIS A 128 6.93 2.63 -16.09
N LEU A 129 6.93 1.32 -15.81
CA LEU A 129 7.91 0.71 -14.90
C LEU A 129 9.35 0.85 -15.44
N GLU A 130 9.58 0.53 -16.71
CA GLU A 130 10.89 0.64 -17.34
C GLU A 130 11.40 2.08 -17.35
N ASN A 131 10.53 3.05 -17.65
CA ASN A 131 10.86 4.47 -17.57
C ASN A 131 11.17 4.89 -16.13
N ALA A 132 10.42 4.40 -15.14
CA ALA A 132 10.69 4.68 -13.73
C ALA A 132 12.06 4.16 -13.30
N ILE A 133 12.41 2.92 -13.65
CA ILE A 133 13.73 2.33 -13.39
C ILE A 133 14.85 3.16 -14.04
N LYS A 134 14.69 3.56 -15.30
CA LYS A 134 15.65 4.42 -16.01
C LYS A 134 15.77 5.82 -15.39
N SER A 135 14.67 6.37 -14.87
CA SER A 135 14.69 7.67 -14.20
C SER A 135 15.41 7.60 -12.85
N GLU A 136 15.27 6.47 -12.15
CA GLU A 136 15.90 6.24 -10.86
C GLU A 136 17.40 5.96 -10.97
N SER A 137 17.86 5.30 -12.04
CA SER A 137 19.30 5.06 -12.25
C SER A 137 20.12 6.35 -12.38
N LYS A 138 19.46 7.48 -12.68
CA LYS A 138 20.07 8.81 -12.74
C LYS A 138 20.11 9.53 -11.37
N ARG A 139 19.51 8.96 -10.32
CA ARG A 139 19.46 9.55 -8.98
C ARG A 139 20.72 9.24 -8.18
N LYS A 140 20.92 10.00 -7.09
CA LYS A 140 21.93 9.67 -6.08
C LYS A 140 21.67 8.26 -5.55
N ARG A 141 22.74 7.50 -5.29
CA ARG A 141 22.70 6.08 -4.89
C ARG A 141 21.76 5.79 -3.71
N ASN A 142 21.56 6.76 -2.82
CA ASN A 142 20.71 6.67 -1.65
C ASN A 142 19.24 7.04 -1.89
N GLU A 143 18.87 7.62 -3.04
CA GLU A 143 17.50 8.04 -3.34
C GLU A 143 16.75 7.00 -4.16
N LYS A 144 16.39 5.88 -3.51
CA LYS A 144 15.70 4.73 -4.14
C LYS A 144 14.24 4.62 -3.71
N MET A 145 13.38 4.55 -4.72
CA MET A 145 11.94 4.38 -4.68
C MET A 145 11.50 3.08 -5.37
N ILE A 146 12.24 2.61 -6.38
CA ILE A 146 12.02 1.31 -7.02
C ILE A 146 12.84 0.24 -6.30
N THR A 147 12.26 -0.31 -5.23
CA THR A 147 12.86 -1.43 -4.49
C THR A 147 12.58 -2.76 -5.19
N ARG A 148 13.27 -3.82 -4.75
CA ARG A 148 12.96 -5.20 -5.18
C ARG A 148 11.49 -5.56 -4.93
N ALA A 149 10.89 -5.09 -3.83
CA ALA A 149 9.48 -5.31 -3.53
C ALA A 149 8.56 -4.66 -4.59
N VAL A 150 8.90 -3.46 -5.08
CA VAL A 150 8.17 -2.82 -6.19
C VAL A 150 8.30 -3.63 -7.47
N LEU A 151 9.50 -4.10 -7.82
CA LEU A 151 9.73 -4.92 -9.00
C LEU A 151 8.94 -6.24 -8.96
N ASP A 152 9.00 -6.94 -7.82
CA ASP A 152 8.30 -8.21 -7.62
C ASP A 152 6.78 -8.03 -7.68
N PHE A 153 6.26 -6.95 -7.07
CA PHE A 153 4.84 -6.63 -7.10
C PHE A 153 4.35 -6.31 -8.52
N ASN A 154 5.10 -5.55 -9.32
CA ASN A 154 4.72 -5.26 -10.70
C ASN A 154 4.84 -6.47 -11.63
N LYS A 155 5.72 -7.44 -11.32
CA LYS A 155 5.85 -8.69 -12.08
C LYS A 155 4.62 -9.58 -11.93
N ASN A 156 4.05 -9.66 -10.72
CA ASN A 156 2.86 -10.46 -10.45
C ASN A 156 1.97 -9.82 -9.37
N PRO A 157 1.21 -8.76 -9.69
CA PRO A 157 0.36 -8.10 -8.71
C PRO A 157 -0.78 -9.01 -8.24
N LYS A 158 -1.22 -9.94 -9.11
CA LYS A 158 -2.30 -10.89 -8.83
C LYS A 158 -2.02 -11.76 -7.60
N LYS A 159 -0.75 -12.07 -7.31
CA LYS A 159 -0.33 -12.82 -6.12
C LYS A 159 -0.83 -12.18 -4.81
N HIS A 160 -0.94 -10.86 -4.79
CA HIS A 160 -1.30 -10.09 -3.61
C HIS A 160 -2.75 -9.61 -3.62
N LEU A 161 -3.54 -10.00 -4.63
CA LEU A 161 -4.97 -9.69 -4.62
C LEU A 161 -5.61 -10.25 -3.35
N LEU A 162 -6.57 -9.51 -2.84
CA LEU A 162 -7.34 -9.94 -1.68
C LEU A 162 -8.16 -11.17 -2.09
N HIS A 163 -7.74 -12.33 -1.59
CA HIS A 163 -8.45 -13.59 -1.74
C HIS A 163 -9.11 -13.95 -0.41
N TRP A 164 -10.43 -14.12 -0.41
CA TRP A 164 -11.20 -14.39 0.81
C TRP A 164 -10.79 -15.67 1.54
N GLN A 165 -10.32 -16.69 0.79
CA GLN A 165 -9.75 -17.90 1.38
C GLN A 165 -8.50 -17.59 2.21
N ARG A 166 -7.63 -16.70 1.71
CA ARG A 166 -6.46 -16.23 2.44
C ARG A 166 -6.87 -15.45 3.68
N VAL A 167 -7.84 -14.54 3.57
CA VAL A 167 -8.35 -13.77 4.72
C VAL A 167 -8.87 -14.72 5.81
N ARG A 168 -9.65 -15.74 5.45
CA ARG A 168 -10.18 -16.71 6.43
C ARG A 168 -9.09 -17.51 7.13
N ARG A 169 -8.01 -17.86 6.42
CA ARG A 169 -6.87 -18.59 6.99
C ARG A 169 -5.98 -17.70 7.86
N ASP A 170 -5.72 -16.49 7.41
CA ASP A 170 -4.73 -15.59 8.00
C ASP A 170 -5.34 -14.72 9.12
N MET A 171 -6.67 -14.55 9.16
CA MET A 171 -7.41 -13.73 10.14
C MET A 171 -8.42 -14.53 10.95
N THR A 172 -8.18 -15.83 11.16
CA THR A 172 -8.91 -16.60 12.17
C THR A 172 -8.44 -16.20 13.57
N PRO A 173 -9.34 -16.18 14.58
CA PRO A 173 -8.98 -15.93 15.97
C PRO A 173 -7.93 -16.90 16.51
#